data_AF-F4H5A0-F1
#
_entry.id   AF-F4H5A0-F1
#
_cell.length_a   1.000
_cell.length_b   1.000
_cell.length_c   1.000
_cell.angle_alpha   90.00
_cell.angle_beta   90.00
_cell.angle_gamma   90.00
#
_symmetry.space_group_name_H-M   'P 1'
#
loop_
_entity.id
_entity.type
_entity.pdbx_description
1 polymer ?
#
loop_
_entity_poly.entity_id
_entity_poly.type
_entity_poly.pdbx_seq_one_letter_code
_entity_poly.pdbx_strand_id
1 'polypeptide(L)'
;MEQGRPEGDATGDDATDEVTATREDADARRELDALRRDREKAERAAAKEAERARRDREKAERTAARDAERAQRDADRRRRDEEKAEQDRLKALRQAEEARERALLDAQRDRERRETEARKEAERAQAERERAARDAAREAGRALREAEKAARDAALAQQRAAREAERARREAARAGTDPAPALTVDAAALPPDLAVLWRVPEPPRRGPRPGLTLDAIADAAVALADAEGIGAVSMARLAESLGFTTMSLYRYVASKDEVVSLMADRASGRPPAVGREVGDWRARLELLVALQQPVLHAHPWLAHAGTVLHAIGPNRLAWMEAMIAALEDTPLGEDEKVAAVGILAHHQLGELTLYASWAERERTVQEATASPYDMDGLLLAVATPDAHPAVRRAASAGAFGAELESSPVSFGTRLVLDGIAALVARAERAGHDGPAGAPGR
;
A
#
# COMPACT_ATOMS: atom_id res chain seq x y z
N MET A 1 132.68 5.97 -53.95
CA MET A 1 133.53 4.77 -54.04
C MET A 1 132.70 3.67 -54.69
N GLU A 2 133.11 3.09 -55.82
CA GLU A 2 134.09 1.99 -55.76
C GLU A 2 135.44 2.35 -55.09
N GLN A 3 135.94 1.35 -54.37
CA GLN A 3 136.91 1.27 -53.26
C GLN A 3 138.33 1.74 -53.66
N GLY A 4 139.31 2.16 -52.84
CA GLY A 4 139.52 2.35 -51.40
C GLY A 4 141.05 2.53 -51.12
N ARG A 5 141.46 3.19 -50.01
CA ARG A 5 142.84 3.26 -49.40
C ARG A 5 144.01 3.83 -50.26
N PRO A 6 145.25 3.99 -49.74
CA PRO A 6 145.74 4.57 -48.47
C PRO A 6 146.91 5.57 -48.73
N GLU A 7 147.54 6.12 -47.67
CA GLU A 7 148.97 6.44 -47.69
C GLU A 7 149.61 6.13 -46.32
N GLY A 8 150.91 5.83 -46.35
CA GLY A 8 151.79 5.58 -45.22
C GLY A 8 153.10 6.35 -45.39
N ASP A 9 153.76 6.56 -44.26
CA ASP A 9 154.97 7.31 -43.96
C ASP A 9 156.28 6.70 -44.50
N ALA A 10 157.26 7.54 -44.85
CA ALA A 10 158.70 7.34 -44.61
C ALA A 10 159.55 8.58 -44.96
N THR A 11 160.46 8.91 -44.04
CA THR A 11 161.57 9.90 -44.02
C THR A 11 162.68 9.71 -45.07
N GLY A 12 163.35 10.83 -45.45
CA GLY A 12 164.83 10.88 -45.55
C GLY A 12 165.51 11.63 -46.71
N ASP A 13 166.01 12.83 -46.39
CA ASP A 13 167.33 13.45 -46.72
C ASP A 13 167.72 14.05 -48.11
N ASP A 14 168.11 15.34 -47.99
CA ASP A 14 169.10 16.20 -48.65
C ASP A 14 169.53 16.03 -50.12
N ALA A 15 169.14 16.99 -50.98
CA ALA A 15 170.02 18.08 -51.45
C ALA A 15 169.36 18.90 -52.58
N THR A 16 169.51 20.23 -52.48
CA THR A 16 169.30 21.27 -53.52
C THR A 16 167.91 21.44 -54.12
N ASP A 17 167.18 22.50 -53.74
CA ASP A 17 167.05 23.72 -54.57
C ASP A 17 165.99 24.67 -53.99
N GLU A 18 166.41 25.91 -53.80
CA GLU A 18 165.74 27.00 -53.09
C GLU A 18 164.98 27.90 -54.08
N VAL A 19 163.79 28.43 -53.71
CA VAL A 19 163.12 29.68 -54.17
C VAL A 19 161.70 29.63 -54.82
N THR A 20 161.03 28.49 -55.08
CA THR A 20 159.65 28.45 -55.69
C THR A 20 158.46 28.13 -54.76
N ALA A 21 158.59 28.24 -53.44
CA ALA A 21 157.55 27.77 -52.48
C ALA A 21 156.56 28.83 -51.92
N THR A 22 156.63 30.11 -52.31
CA THR A 22 155.91 31.19 -51.57
C THR A 22 154.61 31.70 -52.20
N ARG A 23 154.18 31.22 -53.38
CA ARG A 23 153.00 31.77 -54.11
C ARG A 23 151.74 30.89 -54.09
N GLU A 24 151.87 29.57 -53.96
CA GLU A 24 150.72 28.64 -53.94
C GLU A 24 150.01 28.58 -52.57
N ASP A 25 150.70 28.92 -51.48
CA ASP A 25 150.16 28.86 -50.11
C ASP A 25 149.15 30.00 -49.80
N ALA A 26 149.06 31.01 -50.67
CA ALA A 26 148.19 32.17 -50.50
C ALA A 26 146.77 31.99 -51.09
N ASP A 27 146.61 31.18 -52.14
CA ASP A 27 145.31 30.98 -52.80
C ASP A 27 144.47 29.88 -52.12
N ALA A 28 145.10 28.81 -51.62
CA ALA A 28 144.42 27.78 -50.82
C ALA A 28 143.77 28.35 -49.54
N ARG A 29 144.39 29.38 -48.94
CA ARG A 29 143.84 30.06 -47.75
C ARG A 29 142.57 30.85 -48.03
N ARG A 30 142.42 31.44 -49.22
CA ARG A 30 141.23 32.25 -49.59
C ARG A 30 140.01 31.38 -49.85
N GLU A 31 140.19 30.22 -50.46
CA GLU A 31 139.11 29.30 -50.79
C GLU A 31 138.56 28.61 -49.52
N LEU A 32 139.45 28.25 -48.59
CA LEU A 32 139.06 27.69 -47.29
C LEU A 32 138.26 28.70 -46.43
N ASP A 33 138.61 29.98 -46.52
CA ASP A 33 137.89 31.07 -45.84
C ASP A 33 136.53 31.39 -46.50
N ALA A 34 136.35 31.11 -47.79
CA ALA A 34 135.05 31.26 -48.47
C ALA A 34 134.08 30.13 -48.05
N LEU A 35 134.55 28.88 -48.06
CA LEU A 35 133.77 27.72 -47.61
C LEU A 35 133.40 27.81 -46.12
N ARG A 36 134.30 28.32 -45.27
CA ARG A 36 133.97 28.60 -43.86
C ARG A 36 132.84 29.62 -43.73
N ARG A 37 132.87 30.70 -44.50
CA ARG A 37 131.83 31.74 -44.45
C ARG A 37 130.48 31.24 -44.94
N ASP A 38 130.45 30.43 -46.00
CA ASP A 38 129.21 29.84 -46.50
C ASP A 38 128.63 28.80 -45.54
N ARG A 39 129.49 27.99 -44.91
CA ARG A 39 129.07 27.06 -43.86
C ARG A 39 128.49 27.79 -42.65
N GLU A 40 129.17 28.84 -42.16
CA GLU A 40 128.64 29.67 -41.06
C GLU A 40 127.32 30.34 -41.43
N LYS A 41 127.16 30.79 -42.69
CA LYS A 41 125.92 31.41 -43.18
C LYS A 41 124.77 30.40 -43.27
N ALA A 42 125.04 29.18 -43.72
CA ALA A 42 124.07 28.08 -43.76
C ALA A 42 123.68 27.62 -42.35
N GLU A 43 124.65 27.49 -41.42
CA GLU A 43 124.39 27.16 -40.02
C GLU A 43 123.57 28.26 -39.32
N ARG A 44 123.83 29.55 -39.60
CA ARG A 44 123.00 30.67 -39.12
C ARG A 44 121.60 30.68 -39.73
N ALA A 45 121.43 30.28 -40.99
CA ALA A 45 120.12 30.18 -41.63
C ALA A 45 119.30 29.02 -41.06
N ALA A 46 119.92 27.84 -40.90
CA ALA A 46 119.32 26.67 -40.28
C ALA A 46 118.95 26.93 -38.80
N ALA A 47 119.80 27.63 -38.06
CA ALA A 47 119.50 28.04 -36.68
C ALA A 47 118.28 28.98 -36.62
N LYS A 48 118.18 29.96 -37.53
CA LYS A 48 117.02 30.86 -37.62
C LYS A 48 115.74 30.13 -38.03
N GLU A 49 115.83 29.15 -38.92
CA GLU A 49 114.68 28.34 -39.34
C GLU A 49 114.21 27.40 -38.23
N ALA A 50 115.14 26.74 -37.52
CA ALA A 50 114.84 25.94 -36.34
C ALA A 50 114.22 26.80 -35.22
N GLU A 51 114.69 28.03 -35.03
CA GLU A 51 114.10 28.97 -34.06
C GLU A 51 112.68 29.40 -34.47
N ARG A 52 112.43 29.66 -35.76
CA ARG A 52 111.07 29.94 -36.27
C ARG A 52 110.14 28.74 -36.09
N ALA A 53 110.57 27.55 -36.48
CA ALA A 53 109.81 26.32 -36.29
C ALA A 53 109.51 26.03 -34.81
N ARG A 54 110.46 26.31 -33.90
CA ARG A 54 110.24 26.23 -32.46
C ARG A 54 109.19 27.23 -31.99
N ARG A 55 109.27 28.49 -32.43
CA ARG A 55 108.28 29.54 -32.09
C ARG A 55 106.89 29.22 -32.64
N ASP A 56 106.80 28.66 -33.84
CA ASP A 56 105.51 28.27 -34.44
C ASP A 56 104.90 27.07 -33.73
N ARG A 57 105.71 26.07 -33.34
CA ARG A 57 105.26 24.96 -32.47
C ARG A 57 104.79 25.46 -31.11
N GLU A 58 105.58 26.31 -30.45
CA GLU A 58 105.20 26.88 -29.15
C GLU A 58 103.93 27.72 -29.26
N LYS A 59 103.75 28.47 -30.35
CA LYS A 59 102.52 29.23 -30.61
C LYS A 59 101.32 28.30 -30.85
N ALA A 60 101.51 27.22 -31.62
CA ALA A 60 100.48 26.22 -31.89
C ALA A 60 100.06 25.46 -30.61
N GLU A 61 101.02 25.08 -29.76
CA GLU A 61 100.78 24.47 -28.46
C GLU A 61 100.03 25.42 -27.52
N ARG A 62 100.42 26.70 -27.48
CA ARG A 62 99.69 27.72 -26.70
C ARG A 62 98.26 27.93 -27.20
N THR A 63 98.01 27.88 -28.51
CA THR A 63 96.64 27.97 -29.05
C THR A 63 95.84 26.71 -28.72
N ALA A 64 96.42 25.52 -28.91
CA ALA A 64 95.77 24.26 -28.58
C ALA A 64 95.44 24.16 -27.08
N ALA A 65 96.33 24.62 -26.20
CA ALA A 65 96.08 24.68 -24.77
C ALA A 65 94.92 25.63 -24.42
N ARG A 66 94.85 26.81 -25.05
CA ARG A 66 93.73 27.76 -24.87
C ARG A 66 92.40 27.21 -25.38
N ASP A 67 92.41 26.49 -26.51
CA ASP A 67 91.20 25.90 -27.08
C ASP A 67 90.71 24.71 -26.25
N ALA A 68 91.64 23.89 -25.72
CA ALA A 68 91.33 22.83 -24.77
C ALA A 68 90.73 23.40 -23.47
N GLU A 69 91.30 24.49 -22.94
CA GLU A 69 90.76 25.16 -21.75
C GLU A 69 89.35 25.74 -22.00
N ARG A 70 89.10 26.34 -23.18
CA ARG A 70 87.75 26.81 -23.57
C ARG A 70 86.77 25.65 -23.68
N ALA A 71 87.15 24.56 -24.35
CA ALA A 71 86.31 23.38 -24.49
C ALA A 71 85.96 22.76 -23.12
N GLN A 72 86.92 22.73 -22.19
CA GLN A 72 86.69 22.25 -20.83
C GLN A 72 85.72 23.16 -20.05
N ARG A 73 85.88 24.49 -20.14
CA ARG A 73 84.95 25.45 -19.52
C ARG A 73 83.53 25.33 -20.08
N ASP A 74 83.39 25.13 -21.39
CA ASP A 74 82.10 24.95 -22.05
C ASP A 74 81.44 23.62 -21.66
N ALA A 75 82.21 22.53 -21.55
CA ALA A 75 81.72 21.25 -21.05
C ALA A 75 81.26 21.36 -19.59
N ASP A 76 82.02 22.02 -18.72
CA ASP A 76 81.64 22.26 -17.33
C ASP A 76 80.39 23.14 -17.22
N ARG A 77 80.22 24.12 -18.11
CA ARG A 77 79.02 24.96 -18.16
C ARG A 77 77.79 24.14 -18.55
N ARG A 78 77.90 23.31 -19.60
CA ARG A 78 76.83 22.40 -20.02
C ARG A 78 76.44 21.44 -18.92
N ARG A 79 77.42 20.84 -18.23
CA ARG A 79 77.15 19.94 -17.10
C ARG A 79 76.39 20.65 -15.97
N ARG A 80 76.78 21.87 -15.59
CA ARG A 80 76.06 22.66 -14.59
C ARG A 80 74.65 23.04 -15.04
N ASP A 81 74.48 23.38 -16.31
CA ASP A 81 73.17 23.72 -16.89
C ASP A 81 72.24 22.49 -16.92
N GLU A 82 72.78 21.30 -17.23
CA GLU A 82 72.07 20.01 -17.18
C GLU A 82 71.69 19.63 -15.74
N GLU A 83 72.62 19.70 -14.79
CA GLU A 83 72.37 19.45 -13.37
C GLU A 83 71.31 20.42 -12.81
N LYS A 84 71.37 21.70 -13.20
CA LYS A 84 70.35 22.69 -12.81
C LYS A 84 69.00 22.39 -13.44
N ALA A 85 68.95 22.04 -14.73
CA ALA A 85 67.71 21.68 -15.41
C ALA A 85 67.07 20.42 -14.81
N GLU A 86 67.88 19.44 -14.39
CA GLU A 86 67.42 18.25 -13.69
C GLU A 86 66.86 18.61 -12.30
N GLN A 87 67.56 19.45 -11.53
CA GLN A 87 67.07 19.95 -10.23
C GLN A 87 65.76 20.74 -10.37
N ASP A 88 65.63 21.60 -11.38
CA ASP A 88 64.41 22.37 -11.64
C ASP A 88 63.24 21.44 -12.04
N ARG A 89 63.51 20.40 -12.84
CA ARG A 89 62.51 19.37 -13.17
C ARG A 89 62.05 18.60 -11.94
N LEU A 90 62.98 18.14 -11.10
CA LEU A 90 62.65 17.43 -9.86
C LEU A 90 61.85 18.32 -8.89
N LYS A 91 62.20 19.60 -8.80
CA LYS A 91 61.46 20.57 -8.00
C LYS A 91 60.03 20.79 -8.54
N ALA A 92 59.88 20.92 -9.85
CA ALA A 92 58.57 21.07 -10.48
C ALA A 92 57.68 19.82 -10.27
N LEU A 93 58.26 18.62 -10.36
CA LEU A 93 57.55 17.37 -10.07
C LEU A 93 57.05 17.30 -8.63
N ARG A 94 57.91 17.63 -7.65
CA ARG A 94 57.50 17.69 -6.24
C ARG A 94 56.37 18.70 -6.00
N GLN A 95 56.47 19.89 -6.59
CA GLN A 95 55.41 20.91 -6.48
C GLN A 95 54.09 20.46 -7.11
N ALA A 96 54.16 19.75 -8.25
CA ALA A 96 52.98 19.19 -8.89
C ALA A 96 52.34 18.06 -8.07
N GLU A 97 53.15 17.23 -7.41
CA GLU A 97 52.69 16.19 -6.49
C GLU A 97 52.01 16.79 -5.25
N GLU A 98 52.66 17.76 -4.58
CA GLU A 98 52.07 18.48 -3.44
C GLU A 98 50.77 19.20 -3.83
N ALA A 99 50.70 19.80 -5.02
CA ALA A 99 49.47 20.43 -5.51
C ALA A 99 48.35 19.42 -5.76
N ARG A 100 48.68 18.23 -6.29
CA ARG A 100 47.72 17.13 -6.49
C ARG A 100 47.22 16.60 -5.15
N GLU A 101 48.09 16.38 -4.18
CA GLU A 101 47.69 15.94 -2.83
C GLU A 101 46.76 16.94 -2.16
N ARG A 102 47.05 18.24 -2.24
CA ARG A 102 46.17 19.29 -1.70
C ARG A 102 44.80 19.28 -2.38
N ALA A 103 44.76 19.17 -3.72
CA ALA A 103 43.51 19.11 -4.46
C ALA A 103 42.67 17.87 -4.09
N LEU A 104 43.32 16.72 -3.86
CA LEU A 104 42.64 15.51 -3.40
C LEU A 104 42.05 15.68 -1.99
N LEU A 105 42.80 16.29 -1.07
CA LEU A 105 42.31 16.56 0.29
C LEU A 105 41.14 17.55 0.30
N ASP A 106 41.18 18.60 -0.52
CA ASP A 106 40.08 19.55 -0.62
C ASP A 106 38.83 18.91 -1.25
N ALA A 107 39.00 18.07 -2.28
CA ALA A 107 37.90 17.31 -2.87
C ALA A 107 37.28 16.31 -1.86
N GLN A 108 38.10 15.67 -1.01
CA GLN A 108 37.61 14.80 0.07
C GLN A 108 36.79 15.60 1.09
N ARG A 109 37.29 16.75 1.55
CA ARG A 109 36.58 17.61 2.50
C ARG A 109 35.26 18.12 1.94
N ASP A 110 35.22 18.49 0.67
CA ASP A 110 33.99 18.95 0.02
C ASP A 110 32.98 17.82 -0.17
N ARG A 111 33.45 16.60 -0.44
CA ARG A 111 32.60 15.41 -0.46
C ARG A 111 32.01 15.13 0.93
N GLU A 112 32.82 15.14 1.98
CA GLU A 112 32.35 14.95 3.35
C GLU A 112 31.34 16.03 3.76
N ARG A 113 31.59 17.30 3.42
CA ARG A 113 30.63 18.39 3.65
C ARG A 113 29.29 18.10 2.96
N ARG A 114 29.29 17.75 1.67
CA ARG A 114 28.06 17.42 0.93
C ARG A 114 27.33 16.21 1.51
N GLU A 115 28.06 15.17 1.91
CA GLU A 115 27.46 13.99 2.55
C GLU A 115 26.82 14.35 3.89
N THR A 116 27.46 15.22 4.69
CA THR A 116 26.88 15.68 5.97
C THR A 116 25.66 16.59 5.79
N GLU A 117 25.66 17.46 4.77
CA GLU A 117 24.52 18.31 4.43
C GLU A 117 23.35 17.46 3.93
N ALA A 118 23.60 16.53 3.01
CA ALA A 118 22.59 15.60 2.51
C ALA A 118 21.98 14.74 3.64
N ARG A 119 22.81 14.28 4.60
CA ARG A 119 22.33 13.55 5.78
C ARG A 119 21.43 14.43 6.65
N LYS A 120 21.83 15.68 6.94
CA LYS A 120 21.01 16.62 7.71
C LYS A 120 19.69 16.95 7.01
N GLU A 121 19.71 17.08 5.68
CA GLU A 121 18.50 17.32 4.88
C GLU A 121 17.57 16.11 4.91
N ALA A 122 18.10 14.89 4.77
CA ALA A 122 17.33 13.65 4.90
C ALA A 122 16.71 13.50 6.30
N GLU A 123 17.47 13.78 7.36
CA GLU A 123 16.97 13.76 8.74
C GLU A 123 15.85 14.79 8.96
N ARG A 124 15.96 16.01 8.40
CA ARG A 124 14.90 17.03 8.44
C ARG A 124 13.65 16.57 7.68
N ALA A 125 13.81 16.06 6.46
CA ALA A 125 12.71 15.55 5.66
C ALA A 125 12.00 14.36 6.34
N GLN A 126 12.76 13.47 6.99
CA GLN A 126 12.19 12.39 7.79
C GLN A 126 11.41 12.94 9.00
N ALA A 127 11.97 13.90 9.74
CA ALA A 127 11.28 14.51 10.87
C ALA A 127 9.99 15.24 10.47
N GLU A 128 9.96 15.90 9.31
CA GLU A 128 8.75 16.52 8.75
C GLU A 128 7.70 15.47 8.38
N ARG A 129 8.10 14.37 7.73
CA ARG A 129 7.19 13.25 7.42
C ARG A 129 6.61 12.63 8.68
N GLU A 130 7.42 12.42 9.72
CA GLU A 130 6.96 11.89 11.00
C GLU A 130 5.99 12.86 11.71
N ARG A 131 6.24 14.16 11.65
CA ARG A 131 5.29 15.17 12.17
C ARG A 131 3.97 15.16 11.41
N ALA A 132 4.03 15.19 10.07
CA ALA A 132 2.85 15.12 9.23
C ALA A 132 2.04 13.84 9.48
N ALA A 133 2.71 12.68 9.64
CA ALA A 133 2.06 11.42 9.97
C ALA A 133 1.38 11.47 11.35
N ARG A 134 2.01 12.07 12.37
CA ARG A 134 1.40 12.24 13.71
C ARG A 134 0.18 13.16 13.67
N ASP A 135 0.23 14.23 12.89
CA ASP A 135 -0.89 15.16 12.76
C ASP A 135 -2.06 14.52 12.00
N ALA A 136 -1.78 13.80 10.92
CA ALA A 136 -2.78 12.99 10.21
C ALA A 136 -3.42 11.93 11.12
N ALA A 137 -2.64 11.23 11.94
CA ALA A 137 -3.15 10.26 12.91
C ALA A 137 -4.06 10.92 13.97
N ARG A 138 -3.71 12.13 14.44
CA ARG A 138 -4.55 12.89 15.37
C ARG A 138 -5.87 13.32 14.72
N GLU A 139 -5.83 13.74 13.46
CA GLU A 139 -7.02 14.13 12.70
C GLU A 139 -7.94 12.93 12.47
N ALA A 140 -7.39 11.81 11.99
CA ALA A 140 -8.14 10.55 11.85
C ALA A 140 -8.77 10.12 13.19
N GLY A 141 -8.04 10.23 14.30
CA GLY A 141 -8.56 9.94 15.63
C GLY A 141 -9.68 10.89 16.08
N ARG A 142 -9.66 12.17 15.66
CA ARG A 142 -10.77 13.10 15.91
C ARG A 142 -11.99 12.71 15.06
N ALA A 143 -11.80 12.44 13.78
CA ALA A 143 -12.86 12.03 12.87
C ALA A 143 -13.56 10.74 13.34
N LEU A 144 -12.80 9.76 13.81
CA LEU A 144 -13.36 8.52 14.38
C LEU A 144 -14.23 8.80 15.61
N ARG A 145 -13.77 9.64 16.55
CA ARG A 145 -14.57 10.00 17.73
C ARG A 145 -15.85 10.75 17.39
N GLU A 146 -15.82 11.64 16.41
CA GLU A 146 -17.01 12.33 15.91
C GLU A 146 -17.99 11.34 15.26
N ALA A 147 -17.50 10.40 14.45
CA ALA A 147 -18.31 9.35 13.85
C ALA A 147 -18.94 8.42 14.90
N GLU A 148 -18.16 7.98 15.90
CA GLU A 148 -18.67 7.18 17.03
C GLU A 148 -19.73 7.95 17.82
N LYS A 149 -19.53 9.24 18.07
CA LYS A 149 -20.52 10.09 18.76
C LYS A 149 -21.79 10.21 17.93
N ALA A 150 -21.70 10.49 16.63
CA ALA A 150 -22.85 10.58 15.74
C ALA A 150 -23.63 9.26 15.68
N ALA A 151 -22.94 8.12 15.63
CA ALA A 151 -23.56 6.79 15.67
C ALA A 151 -24.30 6.55 17.00
N ARG A 152 -23.70 6.93 18.14
CA ARG A 152 -24.37 6.85 19.45
C ARG A 152 -25.61 7.74 19.54
N ASP A 153 -25.52 8.97 19.04
CA ASP A 153 -26.62 9.93 19.05
C ASP A 153 -27.79 9.40 18.17
N ALA A 154 -27.48 8.84 17.00
CA ALA A 154 -28.47 8.18 16.13
C ALA A 154 -29.11 6.96 16.78
N ALA A 155 -28.32 6.11 17.44
CA ALA A 155 -28.83 4.94 18.17
C ALA A 155 -29.78 5.34 19.31
N LEU A 156 -29.46 6.41 20.06
CA LEU A 156 -30.33 6.95 21.10
C LEU A 156 -31.63 7.53 20.53
N ALA A 157 -31.57 8.21 19.38
CA ALA A 157 -32.76 8.71 18.69
C ALA A 157 -33.66 7.55 18.22
N GLN A 158 -33.07 6.50 17.63
CA GLN A 158 -33.78 5.28 17.25
C GLN A 158 -34.42 4.60 18.47
N GLN A 159 -33.72 4.47 19.61
CA GLN A 159 -34.31 3.92 20.83
C GLN A 159 -35.48 4.75 21.37
N ARG A 160 -35.41 6.09 21.30
CA ARG A 160 -36.53 6.96 21.71
C ARG A 160 -37.74 6.75 20.81
N ALA A 161 -37.53 6.80 19.49
CA ALA A 161 -38.59 6.53 18.51
C ALA A 161 -39.20 5.14 18.71
N ALA A 162 -38.38 4.12 18.97
CA ALA A 162 -38.86 2.77 19.23
C ALA A 162 -39.71 2.68 20.51
N ARG A 163 -39.31 3.36 21.59
CA ARG A 163 -40.09 3.42 22.83
C ARG A 163 -41.41 4.17 22.66
N GLU A 164 -41.40 5.27 21.91
CA GLU A 164 -42.61 6.04 21.60
C GLU A 164 -43.57 5.23 20.73
N ALA A 165 -43.05 4.52 19.73
CA ALA A 165 -43.83 3.63 18.89
C ALA A 165 -44.39 2.42 19.67
N GLU A 166 -43.63 1.81 20.58
CA GLU A 166 -44.12 0.74 21.46
C GLU A 166 -45.18 1.26 22.45
N ARG A 167 -45.00 2.48 22.97
CA ARG A 167 -46.03 3.15 23.78
C ARG A 167 -47.30 3.38 22.97
N ALA A 168 -47.17 3.87 21.74
CA ALA A 168 -48.30 4.06 20.82
C ALA A 168 -48.98 2.73 20.47
N ARG A 169 -48.22 1.65 20.25
CA ARG A 169 -48.74 0.29 20.04
C ARG A 169 -49.53 -0.20 21.26
N ARG A 170 -48.99 -0.03 22.47
CA ARG A 170 -49.69 -0.40 23.72
C ARG A 170 -50.94 0.44 23.94
N GLU A 171 -50.89 1.73 23.62
CA GLU A 171 -52.05 2.62 23.68
C GLU A 171 -53.11 2.21 22.66
N ALA A 172 -52.74 1.89 21.42
CA ALA A 172 -53.66 1.35 20.41
C ALA A 172 -54.25 -0.01 20.81
N ALA A 173 -53.46 -0.89 21.41
CA ALA A 173 -53.94 -2.17 21.94
C ALA A 173 -54.90 -1.99 23.14
N ARG A 174 -54.67 -0.97 23.98
CA ARG A 174 -55.54 -0.63 25.13
C ARG A 174 -56.79 0.13 24.73
N ALA A 175 -56.75 0.93 23.67
CA ALA A 175 -57.87 1.73 23.18
C ALA A 175 -59.03 0.88 22.64
N GLY A 176 -58.84 -0.44 22.53
CA GLY A 176 -59.80 -1.32 21.87
C GLY A 176 -59.64 -1.19 20.37
N THR A 177 -59.49 -2.34 19.72
CA THR A 177 -59.38 -2.51 18.27
C THR A 177 -60.30 -1.54 17.54
N ASP A 178 -59.73 -0.49 16.95
CA ASP A 178 -60.39 0.21 15.86
C ASP A 178 -60.77 -0.89 14.87
N PRO A 179 -62.06 -1.11 14.57
CA PRO A 179 -62.47 -2.26 13.80
C PRO A 179 -61.64 -2.27 12.53
N ALA A 180 -60.86 -3.36 12.34
CA ALA A 180 -60.14 -3.57 11.10
C ALA A 180 -61.11 -3.23 9.96
N PRO A 181 -60.69 -2.40 8.98
CA PRO A 181 -61.59 -1.93 7.92
C PRO A 181 -62.37 -3.14 7.43
N ALA A 182 -63.71 -3.04 7.51
CA ALA A 182 -64.59 -4.18 7.27
C ALA A 182 -64.16 -4.83 5.97
N LEU A 183 -63.64 -6.06 6.09
CA LEU A 183 -63.08 -6.78 4.96
C LEU A 183 -64.16 -6.92 3.90
N THR A 184 -64.01 -6.22 2.79
CA THR A 184 -64.84 -6.39 1.59
C THR A 184 -64.36 -7.60 0.78
N VAL A 185 -63.39 -8.36 1.29
CA VAL A 185 -62.89 -9.56 0.63
C VAL A 185 -63.95 -10.65 0.79
N ASP A 186 -64.44 -11.14 -0.34
CA ASP A 186 -65.33 -12.29 -0.38
C ASP A 186 -64.60 -13.53 0.15
N ALA A 187 -65.08 -14.10 1.26
CA ALA A 187 -64.55 -15.34 1.85
C ALA A 187 -64.43 -16.46 0.81
N ALA A 188 -65.39 -16.53 -0.12
CA ALA A 188 -65.47 -17.57 -1.12
C ALA A 188 -64.38 -17.45 -2.19
N ALA A 189 -63.72 -16.30 -2.31
CA ALA A 189 -62.64 -16.07 -3.24
C ALA A 189 -61.24 -16.39 -2.67
N LEU A 190 -61.14 -16.64 -1.35
CA LEU A 190 -59.87 -16.98 -0.70
C LEU A 190 -59.72 -18.50 -0.54
N PRO A 191 -58.51 -19.04 -0.70
CA PRO A 191 -58.14 -20.36 -0.19
C PRO A 191 -58.54 -20.52 1.30
N PRO A 192 -59.00 -21.70 1.75
CA PRO A 192 -59.53 -21.90 3.10
C PRO A 192 -58.58 -21.48 4.23
N ASP A 193 -57.28 -21.74 4.06
CA ASP A 193 -56.22 -21.37 4.99
C ASP A 193 -56.02 -19.85 5.11
N LEU A 194 -56.23 -19.10 4.02
CA LEU A 194 -56.25 -17.64 4.03
C LEU A 194 -57.54 -17.09 4.63
N ALA A 195 -58.71 -17.68 4.31
CA ALA A 195 -60.00 -17.22 4.83
C ALA A 195 -60.04 -17.22 6.37
N VAL A 196 -59.40 -18.21 7.01
CA VAL A 196 -59.27 -18.32 8.47
C VAL A 196 -58.44 -17.15 9.05
N LEU A 197 -57.33 -16.76 8.41
CA LEU A 197 -56.51 -15.62 8.85
C LEU A 197 -57.24 -14.29 8.76
N TRP A 198 -58.01 -14.12 7.69
CA TRP A 198 -58.81 -12.93 7.43
C TRP A 198 -60.12 -12.90 8.22
N ARG A 199 -60.36 -13.94 9.03
CA ARG A 199 -61.48 -14.05 9.99
C ARG A 199 -62.82 -13.81 9.31
N VAL A 200 -62.96 -14.19 8.05
CA VAL A 200 -64.20 -13.90 7.33
C VAL A 200 -65.33 -14.66 8.04
N PRO A 201 -66.31 -13.95 8.63
CA PRO A 201 -67.22 -14.58 9.56
C PRO A 201 -68.11 -15.59 8.83
N GLU A 202 -68.14 -16.82 9.34
CA GLU A 202 -69.23 -17.75 9.01
C GLU A 202 -70.55 -17.11 9.49
N PRO A 203 -71.66 -17.24 8.71
CA PRO A 203 -72.92 -16.60 9.05
C PRO A 203 -73.37 -16.94 10.48
N PRO A 204 -73.92 -15.97 11.23
CA PRO A 204 -74.18 -16.12 12.66
C PRO A 204 -75.09 -17.32 12.94
N ARG A 205 -74.55 -18.34 13.60
CA ARG A 205 -75.34 -19.46 14.12
C ARG A 205 -76.02 -19.06 15.44
N ARG A 206 -77.33 -19.31 15.56
CA ARG A 206 -78.11 -19.12 16.80
C ARG A 206 -77.60 -20.06 17.91
N GLY A 207 -77.09 -19.50 19.01
CA GLY A 207 -76.68 -20.25 20.20
C GLY A 207 -75.91 -19.41 21.24
N PRO A 208 -75.59 -19.97 22.42
CA PRO A 208 -74.73 -19.32 23.41
C PRO A 208 -73.35 -18.98 22.80
N ARG A 209 -72.70 -17.91 23.29
CA ARG A 209 -71.38 -17.49 22.78
C ARG A 209 -70.40 -18.69 22.76
N PRO A 210 -69.66 -18.91 21.67
CA PRO A 210 -68.67 -19.97 21.63
C PRO A 210 -67.63 -19.75 22.73
N GLY A 211 -67.38 -20.78 23.56
CA GLY A 211 -66.36 -20.70 24.62
C GLY A 211 -64.91 -20.63 24.12
N LEU A 212 -64.70 -20.79 22.81
CA LEU A 212 -63.39 -20.80 22.15
C LEU A 212 -63.42 -19.92 20.90
N THR A 213 -62.35 -19.14 20.69
CA THR A 213 -62.17 -18.22 19.56
C THR A 213 -60.84 -18.50 18.85
N LEU A 214 -60.72 -18.09 17.58
CA LEU A 214 -59.45 -18.21 16.83
C LEU A 214 -58.30 -17.46 17.53
N ASP A 215 -58.59 -16.30 18.12
CA ASP A 215 -57.61 -15.53 18.89
C ASP A 215 -57.13 -16.30 20.13
N ALA A 216 -58.04 -16.95 20.86
CA ALA A 216 -57.67 -17.77 22.01
C ALA A 216 -56.83 -19.00 21.61
N ILE A 217 -57.14 -19.62 20.46
CA ILE A 217 -56.35 -20.74 19.92
C ILE A 217 -54.94 -20.25 19.55
N ALA A 218 -54.84 -19.13 18.84
CA ALA A 218 -53.56 -18.55 18.44
C ALA A 218 -52.70 -18.14 19.64
N ASP A 219 -53.29 -17.44 20.62
CA ASP A 219 -52.60 -16.98 21.83
C ASP A 219 -52.04 -18.15 22.66
N ALA A 220 -52.83 -19.22 22.84
CA ALA A 220 -52.38 -20.41 23.55
C ALA A 220 -51.28 -21.18 22.79
N ALA A 221 -51.37 -21.23 21.47
CA ALA A 221 -50.37 -21.90 20.64
C ALA A 221 -49.04 -21.12 20.62
N VAL A 222 -49.09 -19.78 20.55
CA VAL A 222 -47.91 -18.90 20.68
C VAL A 222 -47.24 -19.11 22.04
N ALA A 223 -48.01 -19.08 23.14
CA ALA A 223 -47.45 -19.29 24.48
C ALA A 223 -46.78 -20.67 24.63
N LEU A 224 -47.35 -21.72 24.03
CA LEU A 224 -46.75 -23.05 24.02
C LEU A 224 -45.45 -23.08 23.19
N ALA A 225 -45.41 -22.42 22.03
CA ALA A 225 -44.23 -22.36 21.18
C ALA A 225 -43.11 -21.51 21.78
N ASP A 226 -43.44 -20.43 22.50
CA ASP A 226 -42.47 -19.62 23.23
C ASP A 226 -41.81 -20.41 24.37
N ALA A 227 -42.57 -21.27 25.05
CA ALA A 227 -42.09 -22.05 26.19
C ALA A 227 -41.33 -23.32 25.79
N GLU A 228 -41.87 -24.09 24.83
CA GLU A 228 -41.41 -25.44 24.51
C GLU A 228 -40.91 -25.58 23.05
N GLY A 229 -40.96 -24.51 22.27
CA GLY A 229 -40.60 -24.52 20.84
C GLY A 229 -41.73 -25.01 19.92
N ILE A 230 -41.56 -24.78 18.60
CA ILE A 230 -42.59 -25.11 17.60
C ILE A 230 -42.92 -26.60 17.51
N GLY A 231 -41.97 -27.46 17.87
CA GLY A 231 -42.13 -28.91 17.86
C GLY A 231 -43.18 -29.40 18.87
N ALA A 232 -43.34 -28.69 19.99
CA ALA A 232 -44.30 -29.02 21.04
C ALA A 232 -45.76 -28.70 20.66
N VAL A 233 -45.97 -27.80 19.68
CA VAL A 233 -47.29 -27.43 19.19
C VAL A 233 -47.89 -28.58 18.39
N SER A 234 -48.68 -29.42 19.06
CA SER A 234 -49.52 -30.44 18.44
C SER A 234 -51.00 -30.15 18.73
N MET A 235 -51.89 -30.63 17.86
CA MET A 235 -53.34 -30.43 18.06
C MET A 235 -53.83 -30.98 19.40
N ALA A 236 -53.27 -32.10 19.87
CA ALA A 236 -53.64 -32.68 21.16
C ALA A 236 -53.12 -31.84 22.34
N ARG A 237 -51.86 -31.42 22.30
CA ARG A 237 -51.22 -30.58 23.34
C ARG A 237 -51.91 -29.22 23.45
N LEU A 238 -52.26 -28.62 22.32
CA LEU A 238 -52.99 -27.35 22.26
C LEU A 238 -54.42 -27.48 22.80
N ALA A 239 -55.09 -28.59 22.50
CA ALA A 239 -56.43 -28.83 23.04
C ALA A 239 -56.39 -28.99 24.56
N GLU A 240 -55.41 -29.77 25.06
CA GLU A 240 -55.14 -29.97 26.48
C GLU A 240 -54.87 -28.64 27.20
N SER A 241 -54.01 -27.77 26.65
CA SER A 241 -53.68 -26.48 27.26
C SER A 241 -54.87 -25.53 27.34
N LEU A 242 -55.81 -25.65 26.40
CA LEU A 242 -57.05 -24.87 26.36
C LEU A 242 -58.20 -25.50 27.18
N GLY A 243 -58.04 -26.73 27.68
CA GLY A 243 -59.10 -27.48 28.36
C GLY A 243 -60.22 -27.99 27.43
N PHE A 244 -59.92 -28.17 26.14
CA PHE A 244 -60.84 -28.69 25.13
C PHE A 244 -60.37 -30.05 24.59
N THR A 245 -61.24 -30.71 23.81
CA THR A 245 -60.85 -31.91 23.06
C THR A 245 -60.25 -31.53 21.71
N THR A 246 -59.37 -32.36 21.16
CA THR A 246 -58.79 -32.16 19.82
C THR A 246 -59.86 -32.00 18.74
N MET A 247 -60.95 -32.76 18.82
CA MET A 247 -62.09 -32.64 17.91
C MET A 247 -62.79 -31.28 17.98
N SER A 248 -62.75 -30.60 19.13
CA SER A 248 -63.33 -29.25 19.27
C SER A 248 -62.48 -28.18 18.61
N LEU A 249 -61.15 -28.35 18.54
CA LEU A 249 -60.26 -27.45 17.81
C LEU A 249 -60.48 -27.52 16.30
N TYR A 250 -60.68 -28.74 15.76
CA TYR A 250 -60.90 -28.94 14.32
C TYR A 250 -62.14 -28.24 13.76
N ARG A 251 -63.05 -27.77 14.62
CA ARG A 251 -64.19 -26.93 14.22
C ARG A 251 -63.77 -25.50 13.82
N TYR A 252 -62.63 -25.03 14.31
CA TYR A 252 -62.14 -23.67 14.09
C TYR A 252 -60.98 -23.62 13.10
N VAL A 253 -60.15 -24.67 13.09
CA VAL A 253 -58.95 -24.79 12.25
C VAL A 253 -58.91 -26.18 11.64
N ALA A 254 -58.77 -26.30 10.32
CA ALA A 254 -58.78 -27.59 9.62
C ALA A 254 -57.47 -28.36 9.79
N SER A 255 -56.36 -27.68 10.08
CA SER A 255 -55.03 -28.29 10.13
C SER A 255 -54.09 -27.64 11.15
N LYS A 256 -52.97 -28.32 11.44
CA LYS A 256 -51.87 -27.73 12.21
C LYS A 256 -51.28 -26.52 11.47
N ASP A 257 -51.22 -26.57 10.13
CA ASP A 257 -50.65 -25.49 9.33
C ASP A 257 -51.48 -24.21 9.44
N GLU A 258 -52.81 -24.30 9.53
CA GLU A 258 -53.67 -23.15 9.81
C GLU A 258 -53.41 -22.55 11.19
N VAL A 259 -53.17 -23.39 12.20
CA VAL A 259 -52.76 -22.91 13.54
C VAL A 259 -51.43 -22.17 13.45
N VAL A 260 -50.45 -22.71 12.73
CA VAL A 260 -49.14 -22.05 12.53
C VAL A 260 -49.30 -20.72 11.78
N SER A 261 -50.19 -20.63 10.79
CA SER A 261 -50.52 -19.38 10.10
C SER A 261 -51.10 -18.33 11.05
N LEU A 262 -52.07 -18.72 11.88
CA LEU A 262 -52.68 -17.84 12.87
C LEU A 262 -51.67 -17.38 13.91
N MET A 263 -50.82 -18.29 14.39
CA MET A 263 -49.73 -17.98 15.31
C MET A 263 -48.77 -16.96 14.70
N ALA A 264 -48.34 -17.16 13.44
CA ALA A 264 -47.36 -16.29 12.78
C ALA A 264 -47.90 -14.86 12.60
N ASP A 265 -49.14 -14.71 12.13
CA ASP A 265 -49.77 -13.39 12.01
C ASP A 265 -49.99 -12.75 13.38
N ARG A 266 -50.46 -13.52 14.37
CA ARG A 266 -50.74 -13.05 15.74
C ARG A 266 -49.48 -12.59 16.47
N ALA A 267 -48.40 -13.37 16.42
CA ALA A 267 -47.13 -13.08 17.06
C ALA A 267 -46.45 -11.84 16.44
N SER A 268 -46.53 -11.69 15.12
CA SER A 268 -45.99 -10.51 14.42
C SER A 268 -46.66 -9.22 14.89
N GLY A 269 -47.98 -9.26 15.12
CA GLY A 269 -48.78 -8.09 15.47
C GLY A 269 -48.71 -6.97 14.44
N ARG A 270 -49.53 -5.93 14.64
CA ARG A 270 -49.57 -4.79 13.71
C ARG A 270 -48.33 -3.89 13.90
N PRO A 271 -47.71 -3.38 12.81
CA PRO A 271 -46.69 -2.35 12.94
C PRO A 271 -47.29 -1.08 13.57
N PRO A 272 -46.48 -0.32 14.33
CA PRO A 272 -46.87 1.04 14.71
C PRO A 272 -46.92 1.94 13.46
N ALA A 273 -47.65 3.04 13.54
CA ALA A 273 -47.67 4.03 12.48
C ALA A 273 -46.30 4.72 12.38
N VAL A 274 -45.69 4.66 11.20
CA VAL A 274 -44.44 5.34 10.87
C VAL A 274 -44.71 6.28 9.71
N GLY A 275 -44.78 7.58 10.00
CA GLY A 275 -45.04 8.60 9.00
C GLY A 275 -43.77 9.32 8.54
N ARG A 276 -43.98 10.38 7.74
CA ARG A 276 -42.92 11.20 7.14
C ARG A 276 -42.15 12.02 8.17
N GLU A 277 -42.70 12.22 9.37
CA GLU A 277 -42.06 12.88 10.51
C GLU A 277 -40.77 12.19 10.99
N VAL A 278 -40.60 10.90 10.68
CA VAL A 278 -39.41 10.12 11.02
C VAL A 278 -38.21 10.47 10.14
N GLY A 279 -38.45 11.00 8.93
CA GLY A 279 -37.40 11.40 8.00
C GLY A 279 -37.59 10.83 6.59
N ASP A 280 -36.48 10.61 5.90
CA ASP A 280 -36.48 10.06 4.55
C ASP A 280 -36.92 8.59 4.51
N TRP A 281 -36.98 8.01 3.31
CA TRP A 281 -37.35 6.60 3.13
C TRP A 281 -36.43 5.66 3.92
N ARG A 282 -35.14 6.00 4.05
CA ARG A 282 -34.16 5.17 4.72
C ARG A 282 -34.39 5.16 6.22
N ALA A 283 -34.55 6.34 6.84
CA ALA A 283 -34.83 6.46 8.26
C ALA A 283 -36.11 5.72 8.66
N ARG A 284 -37.15 5.77 7.80
CA ARG A 284 -38.39 5.03 8.00
C ARG A 284 -38.20 3.51 7.95
N LEU A 285 -37.48 2.99 6.96
CA LEU A 285 -37.18 1.55 6.87
C LEU A 285 -36.28 1.07 8.01
N GLU A 286 -35.26 1.84 8.39
CA GLU A 286 -34.40 1.52 9.53
C GLU A 286 -35.23 1.41 10.82
N LEU A 287 -36.15 2.35 11.05
CA LEU A 287 -37.05 2.31 12.20
C LEU A 287 -37.98 1.09 12.16
N LEU A 288 -38.61 0.81 11.01
CA LEU A 288 -39.50 -0.36 10.87
C LEU A 288 -38.77 -1.68 11.13
N VAL A 289 -37.54 -1.84 10.62
CA VAL A 289 -36.71 -3.02 10.89
C VAL A 289 -36.37 -3.12 12.37
N ALA A 290 -35.93 -2.02 12.99
CA ALA A 290 -35.59 -1.97 14.40
C ALA A 290 -36.79 -2.27 15.32
N LEU A 291 -38.01 -1.95 14.88
CA LEU A 291 -39.25 -2.26 15.58
C LEU A 291 -39.69 -3.72 15.42
N GLN A 292 -39.44 -4.30 14.25
CA GLN A 292 -39.81 -5.69 13.97
C GLN A 292 -38.85 -6.69 14.62
N GLN A 293 -37.56 -6.36 14.71
CA GLN A 293 -36.54 -7.27 15.21
C GLN A 293 -36.82 -7.80 16.64
N PRO A 294 -37.18 -6.96 17.64
CA PRO A 294 -37.54 -7.45 18.97
C PRO A 294 -38.76 -8.39 18.96
N VAL A 295 -39.72 -8.18 18.06
CA VAL A 295 -40.89 -9.07 17.90
C VAL A 295 -40.46 -10.43 17.36
N LEU A 296 -39.58 -10.45 16.36
CA LEU A 296 -39.02 -11.68 15.82
C LEU A 296 -38.19 -12.44 16.87
N HIS A 297 -37.35 -11.73 17.63
CA HIS A 297 -36.51 -12.32 18.68
C HIS A 297 -37.32 -12.83 19.87
N ALA A 298 -38.47 -12.22 20.18
CA ALA A 298 -39.39 -12.72 21.20
C ALA A 298 -40.04 -14.06 20.81
N HIS A 299 -40.11 -14.37 19.52
CA HIS A 299 -40.74 -15.57 18.98
C HIS A 299 -39.81 -16.33 18.00
N PRO A 300 -38.66 -16.88 18.45
CA PRO A 300 -37.65 -17.47 17.57
C PRO A 300 -38.16 -18.64 16.71
N TRP A 301 -39.24 -19.30 17.15
CA TRP A 301 -39.90 -20.35 16.40
C TRP A 301 -40.47 -19.88 15.05
N LEU A 302 -40.66 -18.57 14.85
CA LEU A 302 -41.06 -18.00 13.56
C LEU A 302 -40.06 -18.33 12.44
N ALA A 303 -38.77 -18.52 12.74
CA ALA A 303 -37.77 -18.99 11.76
C ALA A 303 -38.13 -20.36 11.16
N HIS A 304 -38.81 -21.20 11.94
CA HIS A 304 -39.15 -22.57 11.59
C HIS A 304 -40.60 -22.72 11.12
N ALA A 305 -41.35 -21.61 11.03
CA ALA A 305 -42.73 -21.62 10.54
C ALA A 305 -42.84 -21.90 9.02
N GLY A 306 -41.71 -21.92 8.29
CA GLY A 306 -41.60 -22.52 6.96
C GLY A 306 -42.58 -22.01 5.91
N THR A 307 -43.22 -22.94 5.18
CA THR A 307 -44.13 -22.76 4.03
C THR A 307 -45.30 -21.79 4.26
N VAL A 308 -45.61 -21.51 5.53
CA VAL A 308 -46.66 -20.61 5.98
C VAL A 308 -46.31 -19.12 5.78
N LEU A 309 -45.04 -18.81 5.49
CA LEU A 309 -44.60 -17.49 5.03
C LEU A 309 -45.19 -17.09 3.65
N HIS A 310 -46.08 -17.87 3.04
CA HIS A 310 -46.89 -17.43 1.90
C HIS A 310 -48.29 -16.96 2.32
N ALA A 311 -48.72 -17.27 3.54
CA ALA A 311 -50.00 -16.85 4.05
C ALA A 311 -49.95 -15.34 4.37
N ILE A 312 -50.77 -14.56 3.67
CA ILE A 312 -50.87 -13.12 3.86
C ILE A 312 -51.99 -12.88 4.86
N GLY A 313 -51.65 -12.85 6.15
CA GLY A 313 -52.55 -12.42 7.21
C GLY A 313 -52.62 -10.89 7.35
N PRO A 314 -53.57 -10.36 8.13
CA PRO A 314 -53.80 -8.92 8.25
C PRO A 314 -52.62 -8.16 8.86
N ASN A 315 -51.91 -8.73 9.85
CA ASN A 315 -50.74 -8.09 10.44
C ASN A 315 -49.56 -8.09 9.47
N ARG A 316 -49.37 -9.21 8.76
CA ARG A 316 -48.34 -9.29 7.73
C ARG A 316 -48.58 -8.30 6.60
N LEU A 317 -49.82 -8.17 6.11
CA LEU A 317 -50.15 -7.17 5.11
C LEU A 317 -49.87 -5.75 5.63
N ALA A 318 -50.20 -5.46 6.88
CA ALA A 318 -49.91 -4.16 7.47
C ALA A 318 -48.40 -3.86 7.53
N TRP A 319 -47.56 -4.86 7.83
CA TRP A 319 -46.09 -4.72 7.76
C TRP A 319 -45.60 -4.48 6.33
N MET A 320 -46.12 -5.23 5.35
CA MET A 320 -45.79 -5.02 3.94
C MET A 320 -46.17 -3.61 3.48
N GLU A 321 -47.39 -3.17 3.80
CA GLU A 321 -47.88 -1.81 3.51
C GLU A 321 -46.96 -0.75 4.12
N ALA A 322 -46.63 -0.86 5.42
CA ALA A 322 -45.78 0.12 6.10
C ALA A 322 -44.38 0.21 5.46
N MET A 323 -43.78 -0.92 5.08
CA MET A 323 -42.45 -0.94 4.46
C MET A 323 -42.47 -0.44 3.01
N ILE A 324 -43.51 -0.77 2.22
CA ILE A 324 -43.64 -0.27 0.85
C ILE A 324 -43.95 1.24 0.86
N ALA A 325 -44.84 1.70 1.74
CA ALA A 325 -45.17 3.10 1.91
C ALA A 325 -43.98 3.95 2.38
N ALA A 326 -43.01 3.36 3.10
CA ALA A 326 -41.76 4.04 3.44
C ALA A 326 -40.95 4.44 2.19
N LEU A 327 -41.10 3.72 1.07
CA LEU A 327 -40.44 4.00 -0.22
C LEU A 327 -41.28 4.89 -1.15
N GLU A 328 -42.44 5.40 -0.72
CA GLU A 328 -43.36 6.18 -1.56
C GLU A 328 -42.69 7.39 -2.23
N ASP A 329 -41.76 8.04 -1.52
CA ASP A 329 -41.06 9.25 -1.99
C ASP A 329 -39.88 8.99 -2.92
N THR A 330 -39.64 7.72 -3.25
CA THR A 330 -38.55 7.34 -4.16
C THR A 330 -39.07 7.26 -5.60
N PRO A 331 -38.22 7.50 -6.61
CA PRO A 331 -38.60 7.35 -8.02
C PRO A 331 -38.66 5.89 -8.48
N LEU A 332 -38.59 4.92 -7.56
CA LEU A 332 -38.63 3.49 -7.88
C LEU A 332 -40.01 3.08 -8.41
N GLY A 333 -40.02 2.12 -9.33
CA GLY A 333 -41.25 1.44 -9.75
C GLY A 333 -41.88 0.62 -8.63
N GLU A 334 -43.17 0.32 -8.72
CA GLU A 334 -43.88 -0.48 -7.71
C GLU A 334 -43.31 -1.91 -7.57
N ASP A 335 -42.87 -2.50 -8.68
CA ASP A 335 -42.19 -3.79 -8.70
C ASP A 335 -40.83 -3.73 -8.00
N GLU A 336 -40.07 -2.65 -8.19
CA GLU A 336 -38.79 -2.40 -7.51
C GLU A 336 -38.98 -2.19 -6.00
N LYS A 337 -40.02 -1.43 -5.59
CA LYS A 337 -40.35 -1.22 -4.17
C LYS A 337 -40.68 -2.55 -3.48
N VAL A 338 -41.53 -3.36 -4.10
CA VAL A 338 -41.89 -4.70 -3.59
C VAL A 338 -40.65 -5.60 -3.51
N ALA A 339 -39.80 -5.61 -4.54
CA ALA A 339 -38.58 -6.40 -4.55
C ALA A 339 -37.58 -5.96 -3.46
N ALA A 340 -37.42 -4.65 -3.25
CA ALA A 340 -36.56 -4.07 -2.22
C ALA A 340 -37.01 -4.49 -0.81
N VAL A 341 -38.30 -4.33 -0.50
CA VAL A 341 -38.89 -4.78 0.78
C VAL A 341 -38.79 -6.30 0.92
N GLY A 342 -38.98 -7.06 -0.16
CA GLY A 342 -38.83 -8.51 -0.16
C GLY A 342 -37.42 -8.96 0.22
N ILE A 343 -36.37 -8.34 -0.33
CA ILE A 343 -34.97 -8.65 0.01
C ILE A 343 -34.70 -8.35 1.49
N LEU A 344 -35.22 -7.22 2.00
CA LEU A 344 -35.08 -6.84 3.41
C LEU A 344 -35.74 -7.87 4.33
N ALA A 345 -36.96 -8.33 3.99
CA ALA A 345 -37.67 -9.36 4.75
C ALA A 345 -36.94 -10.71 4.73
N HIS A 346 -36.38 -11.12 3.58
CA HIS A 346 -35.57 -12.34 3.47
C HIS A 346 -34.30 -12.26 4.33
N HIS A 347 -33.65 -11.10 4.36
CA HIS A 347 -32.48 -10.86 5.20
C HIS A 347 -32.82 -11.00 6.69
N GLN A 348 -33.89 -10.35 7.17
CA GLN A 348 -34.36 -10.46 8.55
C GLN A 348 -34.72 -11.91 8.93
N LEU A 349 -35.36 -12.65 8.02
CA LEU A 349 -35.66 -14.07 8.24
C LEU A 349 -34.39 -14.92 8.34
N GLY A 350 -33.38 -14.63 7.52
CA GLY A 350 -32.06 -15.27 7.61
C GLY A 350 -31.38 -15.02 8.96
N GLU A 351 -31.41 -13.77 9.43
CA GLU A 351 -30.90 -13.40 10.76
C GLU A 351 -31.67 -14.12 11.88
N LEU A 352 -33.00 -14.15 11.79
CA LEU A 352 -33.82 -14.86 12.76
C LEU A 352 -33.55 -16.37 12.76
N THR A 353 -33.30 -16.97 11.59
CA THR A 353 -32.96 -18.40 11.47
C THR A 353 -31.66 -18.72 12.19
N LEU A 354 -30.63 -17.88 12.01
CA LEU A 354 -29.39 -18.00 12.75
C LEU A 354 -29.67 -17.85 14.24
N TYR A 355 -30.31 -16.76 14.66
CA TYR A 355 -30.65 -16.48 16.07
C TYR A 355 -31.42 -17.63 16.73
N ALA A 356 -32.42 -18.18 16.06
CA ALA A 356 -33.21 -19.30 16.57
C ALA A 356 -32.36 -20.57 16.75
N SER A 357 -31.41 -20.84 15.85
CA SER A 357 -30.48 -21.96 16.01
C SER A 357 -29.56 -21.79 17.22
N TRP A 358 -29.18 -20.55 17.55
CA TRP A 358 -28.41 -20.23 18.75
C TRP A 358 -29.26 -20.42 20.00
N ALA A 359 -30.44 -19.80 20.05
CA ALA A 359 -31.36 -19.88 21.19
C ALA A 359 -31.81 -21.32 21.52
N GLU A 360 -31.97 -22.19 20.51
CA GLU A 360 -32.25 -23.62 20.74
C GLU A 360 -31.04 -24.36 21.37
N ARG A 361 -29.81 -24.04 20.95
CA ARG A 361 -28.60 -24.61 21.55
C ARG A 361 -28.43 -24.15 23.00
N GLU A 362 -28.73 -22.90 23.32
CA GLU A 362 -28.70 -22.40 24.70
C GLU A 362 -29.70 -23.14 25.61
N ARG A 363 -30.91 -23.44 25.10
CA ARG A 363 -31.91 -24.21 25.86
C ARG A 363 -31.52 -25.66 26.10
N THR A 364 -30.76 -26.25 25.19
CA THR A 364 -30.39 -27.68 25.25
C THR A 364 -29.04 -27.95 25.92
N VAL A 365 -28.16 -26.95 26.03
CA VAL A 365 -26.82 -27.07 26.60
C VAL A 365 -26.64 -26.09 27.77
N GLN A 366 -26.46 -26.60 28.99
CA GLN A 366 -26.39 -25.84 30.25
C GLN A 366 -25.22 -24.84 30.37
N GLU A 367 -24.32 -24.78 29.39
CA GLU A 367 -23.10 -23.94 29.34
C GLU A 367 -22.99 -23.18 28.01
N ALA A 368 -24.05 -22.50 27.58
CA ALA A 368 -23.95 -21.64 26.40
C ALA A 368 -23.37 -20.27 26.76
N THR A 369 -22.05 -20.16 26.64
CA THR A 369 -21.36 -18.88 26.45
C THR A 369 -21.15 -18.65 24.94
N ALA A 370 -20.88 -17.39 24.56
CA ALA A 370 -20.65 -16.93 23.18
C ALA A 370 -19.91 -17.96 22.31
N SER A 371 -20.34 -18.11 21.04
CA SER A 371 -19.83 -19.05 20.02
C SER A 371 -18.88 -20.15 20.56
N PRO A 372 -19.35 -21.39 20.79
CA PRO A 372 -18.55 -22.45 21.41
C PRO A 372 -17.34 -22.90 20.58
N TYR A 373 -17.13 -22.29 19.41
CA TYR A 373 -16.00 -22.55 18.54
C TYR A 373 -15.26 -21.25 18.23
N ASP A 374 -13.96 -21.25 18.52
CA ASP A 374 -12.98 -20.37 17.89
C ASP A 374 -12.95 -20.72 16.39
N MET A 375 -13.89 -20.15 15.63
CA MET A 375 -14.04 -20.42 14.21
C MET A 375 -12.78 -20.04 13.44
N ASP A 376 -12.12 -18.97 13.85
CA ASP A 376 -10.85 -18.54 13.27
C ASP A 376 -9.76 -19.61 13.50
N GLY A 377 -9.62 -20.10 14.72
CA GLY A 377 -8.68 -21.18 15.07
C GLY A 377 -8.97 -22.51 14.36
N LEU A 378 -10.24 -22.91 14.28
CA LEU A 378 -10.66 -24.12 13.56
C LEU A 378 -10.34 -24.01 12.06
N LEU A 379 -10.67 -22.88 11.44
CA LEU A 379 -10.37 -22.64 10.03
C LEU A 379 -8.86 -22.63 9.79
N LEU A 380 -8.06 -22.04 10.68
CA LEU A 380 -6.60 -22.08 10.58
C LEU A 380 -6.02 -23.49 10.74
N ALA A 381 -6.69 -24.38 11.48
CA ALA A 381 -6.26 -25.76 11.67
C ALA A 381 -6.53 -26.65 10.44
N VAL A 382 -7.61 -26.40 9.70
CA VAL A 382 -8.00 -27.23 8.53
C VAL A 382 -7.64 -26.61 7.17
N ALA A 383 -7.59 -25.29 7.08
CA ALA A 383 -7.34 -24.59 5.82
C ALA A 383 -5.84 -24.56 5.50
N THR A 384 -5.48 -25.01 4.30
CA THR A 384 -4.08 -25.00 3.82
C THR A 384 -3.70 -23.70 3.09
N PRO A 385 -2.43 -23.24 3.18
CA PRO A 385 -1.97 -22.04 2.48
C PRO A 385 -2.17 -22.07 0.97
N ASP A 386 -1.94 -23.23 0.34
CA ASP A 386 -1.97 -23.36 -1.13
C ASP A 386 -3.40 -23.42 -1.68
N ALA A 387 -4.32 -24.10 -1.00
CA ALA A 387 -5.69 -24.26 -1.48
C ALA A 387 -6.67 -23.22 -0.91
N HIS A 388 -6.38 -22.64 0.25
CA HIS A 388 -7.31 -21.75 0.97
C HIS A 388 -6.68 -20.41 1.42
N PRO A 389 -5.90 -19.71 0.58
CA PRO A 389 -5.15 -18.52 1.01
C PRO A 389 -6.07 -17.39 1.49
N ALA A 390 -7.26 -17.23 0.91
CA ALA A 390 -8.21 -16.18 1.31
C ALA A 390 -8.84 -16.45 2.68
N VAL A 391 -9.30 -17.68 2.93
CA VAL A 391 -9.89 -18.10 4.21
C VAL A 391 -8.86 -17.96 5.33
N ARG A 392 -7.62 -18.39 5.09
CA ARG A 392 -6.55 -18.23 6.08
C ARG A 392 -6.24 -16.77 6.39
N ARG A 393 -6.22 -15.88 5.40
CA ARG A 393 -6.03 -14.44 5.66
C ARG A 393 -7.14 -13.87 6.54
N ALA A 394 -8.40 -14.20 6.22
CA ALA A 394 -9.55 -13.76 7.01
C ALA A 394 -9.51 -14.33 8.44
N ALA A 395 -9.24 -15.63 8.59
CA ALA A 395 -9.15 -16.28 9.90
C ALA A 395 -7.97 -15.76 10.74
N SER A 396 -6.81 -15.52 10.11
CA SER A 396 -5.66 -14.90 10.79
C SER A 396 -5.94 -13.46 11.26
N ALA A 397 -6.91 -12.79 10.64
CA ALA A 397 -7.35 -11.45 11.02
C ALA A 397 -8.48 -11.49 12.08
N GLY A 398 -8.93 -12.66 12.52
CA GLY A 398 -10.04 -12.81 13.47
C GLY A 398 -11.40 -12.46 12.86
N ALA A 399 -11.55 -12.55 11.54
CA ALA A 399 -12.71 -12.02 10.84
C ALA A 399 -13.97 -12.88 10.98
N PHE A 400 -13.84 -14.17 11.31
CA PHE A 400 -14.99 -15.07 11.46
C PHE A 400 -15.57 -15.04 12.87
N GLY A 401 -14.79 -14.65 13.88
CA GLY A 401 -15.25 -14.39 15.25
C GLY A 401 -15.61 -12.93 15.53
N ALA A 402 -15.40 -12.01 14.57
CA ALA A 402 -15.68 -10.59 14.75
C ALA A 402 -17.20 -10.32 14.75
N GLU A 403 -17.74 -9.91 15.90
CA GLU A 403 -19.08 -9.30 15.98
C GLU A 403 -19.04 -7.92 15.30
N LEU A 404 -19.54 -7.84 14.07
CA LEU A 404 -19.79 -6.58 13.35
C LEU A 404 -20.95 -5.75 13.96
N GLU A 405 -21.47 -6.16 15.11
CA GLU A 405 -22.77 -5.81 15.70
C GLU A 405 -22.75 -4.58 16.64
N SER A 406 -21.87 -3.60 16.43
CA SER A 406 -21.89 -2.37 17.27
C SER A 406 -22.98 -1.34 16.89
N SER A 407 -23.88 -1.68 15.96
CA SER A 407 -24.92 -0.79 15.43
C SER A 407 -26.31 -1.38 15.70
N PRO A 408 -27.33 -0.55 16.05
CA PRO A 408 -28.72 -1.01 16.22
C PRO A 408 -29.28 -1.72 14.98
N VAL A 409 -28.77 -1.33 13.81
CA VAL A 409 -29.06 -1.98 12.53
C VAL A 409 -27.88 -2.87 12.16
N SER A 410 -28.14 -4.15 11.89
CA SER A 410 -27.10 -5.13 11.57
C SER A 410 -26.31 -4.74 10.33
N PHE A 411 -25.09 -5.27 10.20
CA PHE A 411 -24.26 -5.03 9.02
C PHE A 411 -24.97 -5.44 7.72
N GLY A 412 -25.62 -6.61 7.69
CA GLY A 412 -26.36 -7.09 6.53
C GLY A 412 -27.54 -6.17 6.17
N THR A 413 -28.29 -5.71 7.17
CA THR A 413 -29.40 -4.76 6.94
C THR A 413 -28.88 -3.45 6.34
N ARG A 414 -27.79 -2.89 6.86
CA ARG A 414 -27.17 -1.68 6.29
C ARG A 414 -26.75 -1.89 4.85
N LEU A 415 -26.14 -3.03 4.53
CA LEU A 415 -25.73 -3.36 3.16
C LEU A 415 -26.92 -3.44 2.19
N VAL A 416 -28.04 -4.04 2.62
CA VAL A 416 -29.28 -4.08 1.83
C VAL A 416 -29.81 -2.66 1.61
N LEU A 417 -29.88 -1.84 2.66
CA LEU A 417 -30.34 -0.46 2.56
C LEU A 417 -29.43 0.41 1.68
N ASP A 418 -28.12 0.20 1.71
CA ASP A 418 -27.16 0.87 0.84
C ASP A 418 -27.35 0.44 -0.62
N GLY A 419 -27.67 -0.83 -0.86
CA GLY A 419 -28.06 -1.34 -2.18
C GLY A 419 -29.33 -0.67 -2.71
N ILE A 420 -30.34 -0.50 -1.85
CA ILE A 420 -31.58 0.23 -2.19
C ILE A 420 -31.26 1.70 -2.47
N ALA A 421 -30.43 2.35 -1.66
CA ALA A 421 -30.01 3.74 -1.90
C ALA A 421 -29.29 3.91 -3.24
N ALA A 422 -28.43 2.94 -3.60
CA ALA A 422 -27.78 2.93 -4.90
C ALA A 422 -28.77 2.71 -6.06
N LEU A 423 -29.84 1.93 -5.86
CA LEU A 423 -30.91 1.76 -6.84
C LEU A 423 -31.71 3.05 -7.03
N VAL A 424 -32.13 3.69 -5.93
CA VAL A 424 -32.80 5.00 -5.91
C VAL A 424 -31.97 6.03 -6.67
N ALA A 425 -30.69 6.16 -6.35
CA ALA A 425 -29.81 7.13 -7.02
C ALA A 425 -29.62 6.85 -8.52
N ARG A 426 -29.70 5.59 -8.97
CA ARG A 426 -29.68 5.25 -10.41
C ARG A 426 -30.99 5.66 -11.08
N ALA A 427 -32.12 5.41 -10.45
CA ALA A 427 -33.44 5.82 -10.95
C ALA A 427 -33.55 7.35 -11.04
N GLU A 428 -33.05 8.09 -10.05
CA GLU A 428 -32.97 9.56 -10.09
C GLU A 428 -32.17 10.07 -11.28
N ARG A 429 -30.99 9.49 -11.56
CA ARG A 429 -30.18 9.85 -12.72
C ARG A 429 -30.88 9.52 -14.04
N ALA A 430 -31.49 8.34 -14.15
CA ALA A 430 -32.22 7.94 -15.34
C ALA A 430 -33.45 8.83 -15.61
N GLY A 431 -34.13 9.30 -14.55
CA GLY A 431 -35.20 10.29 -14.65
C GLY A 431 -34.72 11.69 -15.02
N HIS A 432 -33.49 12.06 -14.65
CA HIS A 432 -32.85 13.32 -15.03
C HIS A 432 -32.34 13.32 -16.50
N ASP A 433 -32.01 12.14 -17.03
CA ASP A 433 -31.52 11.92 -18.39
C ASP A 433 -32.63 11.49 -19.39
N GLY A 434 -33.90 11.43 -18.96
CA GLY A 434 -35.08 11.18 -19.82
C GLY A 434 -35.28 12.30 -20.86
N PRO A 435 -35.80 12.01 -22.07
CA PRO A 435 -35.55 12.81 -23.27
C PRO A 435 -36.04 14.25 -23.09
N ALA A 436 -35.10 15.19 -23.12
CA ALA A 436 -35.38 16.59 -23.37
C ALA A 436 -36.22 16.71 -24.65
N GLY A 437 -37.49 17.06 -24.46
CA GLY A 437 -38.51 17.47 -25.43
C GLY A 437 -38.24 17.17 -26.91
N ALA A 438 -38.97 16.19 -27.45
CA ALA A 438 -39.39 16.31 -28.85
C ALA A 438 -40.48 17.40 -28.92
N PRO A 439 -40.25 18.53 -29.62
CA PRO A 439 -41.26 19.57 -29.75
C PRO A 439 -42.41 19.06 -30.62
N GLY A 440 -43.64 19.36 -30.19
CA GLY A 440 -44.85 18.94 -30.87
C GLY A 440 -44.91 19.36 -32.34
N ARG A 441 -45.54 18.50 -33.13
CA ARG A 441 -46.23 18.84 -34.37
C ARG A 441 -47.49 18.02 -34.51
#